data_AF-A0AAW4GLX9-F1
#
_entry.id   AF-A0AAW4GLX9-F1
#
_cell.length_a   1.000
_cell.length_b   1.000
_cell.length_c   1.000
_cell.angle_alpha   90.00
_cell.angle_beta   90.00
_cell.angle_gamma   90.00
#
_symmetry.space_group_name_H-M   'P 1'
#
loop_
_entity.id
_entity.type
_entity.pdbx_description
1 polymer ?
#
loop_
_entity_poly.entity_id
_entity_poly.type
_entity_poly.pdbx_seq_one_letter_code
_entity_poly.pdbx_strand_id
1 'polypeptide(L)'
;MPTLSADTERLLTEFAGKPDVTADQVDNLRKAIANSPALATQVDLAITAGHLQRFELLPADSNVGGEYVSGAKAIRLPASSLSTLAAPDKHDAAELTFVLGHEIQHGLNDAATERAYEQFESDIADIAARDSTHDYTQAIGTLLAANRRDEASANIEGWNALVGMVKTANPDATLEDVYNASTRANEFVRVQPGPPMTYAAHPDLTLNADLSMTATAANIEGMGKHYYDEGVSSGLGPNGNSDYQNFYAASAISRACEEEARNPAPDGISRMSVNMAQLGLQESLLEQNGLYLGKGTPPRQPYFDTSTSPSTLHYFDHTEGTYAHVPITAQATAAPSNEAQVALAGGNDRALHDQIRGKVAELDAANGRSFDASSERLSASLLVLARENGLDRVDHVVLSRQAGEVAAAQNVFVVKGALDDPASLRASAATAEAAQRPVQESLESLAIVNQRQADHTSQEQTRQQVQEQQRSALSH
;
A
#
# COMPACT_ATOMS: atom_id res chain seq x y z
N MET A 1 15.37 35.00 29.31
CA MET A 1 14.57 33.94 28.66
C MET A 1 13.19 34.51 28.40
N PRO A 2 12.62 34.34 27.19
CA PRO A 2 11.24 34.73 26.95
C PRO A 2 10.34 33.99 27.94
N THR A 3 9.33 34.68 28.46
CA THR A 3 8.33 34.08 29.35
C THR A 3 7.33 33.32 28.50
N LEU A 4 7.16 32.01 28.77
CA LEU A 4 6.13 31.19 28.12
C LEU A 4 4.73 31.75 28.44
N SER A 5 3.77 31.53 27.55
CA SER A 5 2.38 31.93 27.81
C SER A 5 1.80 31.17 29.02
N ALA A 6 0.77 31.76 29.63
CA ALA A 6 0.05 31.11 30.73
C ALA A 6 -0.57 29.77 30.31
N ASP A 7 -0.99 29.65 29.05
CA ASP A 7 -1.57 28.42 28.52
C ASP A 7 -0.51 27.34 28.28
N THR A 8 0.66 27.72 27.76
CA THR A 8 1.79 26.80 27.66
C THR A 8 2.24 26.30 29.05
N GLU A 9 2.37 27.19 30.05
CA GLU A 9 2.71 26.78 31.42
C GLU A 9 1.62 25.91 32.08
N ARG A 10 0.35 26.14 31.74
CA ARG A 10 -0.74 25.27 32.18
C ARG A 10 -0.56 23.84 31.65
N LEU A 11 -0.28 23.66 30.36
CA LEU A 11 -0.06 22.33 29.77
C LEU A 11 1.19 21.63 30.35
N LEU A 12 2.26 22.38 30.61
CA LEU A 12 3.45 21.85 31.28
C LEU A 12 3.16 21.42 32.72
N THR A 13 2.32 22.17 33.43
CA THR A 13 1.88 21.82 34.79
C THR A 13 1.00 20.57 34.80
N GLU A 14 0.10 20.43 33.83
CA GLU A 14 -0.73 19.23 33.66
C GLU A 14 0.14 18.00 33.33
N PHE A 15 1.16 18.15 32.47
CA PHE A 15 2.13 17.10 32.19
C PHE A 15 2.92 16.70 33.44
N ALA A 16 3.37 17.67 34.24
CA ALA A 16 4.06 17.43 35.51
C ALA A 16 3.20 16.69 36.55
N GLY A 17 1.87 16.79 36.45
CA GLY A 17 0.94 16.09 37.33
C GLY A 17 0.76 14.61 37.02
N LYS A 18 1.31 14.10 35.91
CA LYS A 18 1.20 12.70 35.53
C LYS A 18 2.12 11.81 36.38
N PRO A 19 1.66 10.62 36.82
CA PRO A 19 2.38 9.80 37.80
C PRO A 19 3.70 9.20 37.28
N ASP A 20 3.84 9.09 35.96
CA ASP A 20 4.99 8.54 35.23
C ASP A 20 5.95 9.62 34.71
N VAL A 21 5.66 10.90 34.98
CA VAL A 21 6.47 12.05 34.53
C VAL A 21 7.33 12.57 35.67
N THR A 22 8.62 12.78 35.38
CA THR A 22 9.59 13.33 36.34
C THR A 22 9.74 14.85 36.19
N ALA A 23 10.19 15.52 37.25
CA ALA A 23 10.47 16.96 37.21
C ALA A 23 11.54 17.32 36.17
N ASP A 24 12.55 16.47 35.99
CA ASP A 24 13.61 16.65 35.00
C ASP A 24 13.06 16.65 33.56
N GLN A 25 12.13 15.74 33.25
CA GLN A 25 11.46 15.67 31.95
C GLN A 25 10.65 16.92 31.65
N VAL A 26 9.90 17.42 32.65
CA VAL A 26 9.14 18.67 32.51
C VAL A 26 10.07 19.85 32.30
N ASP A 27 11.18 19.91 33.04
CA ASP A 27 12.15 20.99 32.92
C ASP A 27 12.87 20.99 31.56
N ASN A 28 13.19 19.82 31.01
CA ASN A 28 13.79 19.71 29.68
C ASN A 28 12.79 20.10 28.58
N LEU A 29 11.53 19.66 28.68
CA LEU A 29 10.46 20.09 27.77
C LEU A 29 10.26 21.62 27.83
N ARG A 30 10.14 22.17 29.05
CA ARG A 30 10.00 23.61 29.27
C ARG A 30 11.17 24.39 28.65
N LYS A 31 12.41 23.91 28.85
CA LYS A 31 13.60 24.55 28.29
C LYS A 31 13.63 24.49 26.77
N ALA A 32 13.26 23.37 26.14
CA ALA A 32 13.19 23.26 24.68
C ALA A 32 12.28 24.35 24.09
N ILE A 33 11.07 24.49 24.66
CA ILE A 33 10.11 25.51 24.22
C ILE A 33 10.63 26.93 24.51
N ALA A 34 11.06 27.20 25.75
CA ALA A 34 11.46 28.55 26.17
C ALA A 34 12.75 29.06 25.50
N ASN A 35 13.64 28.15 25.07
CA ASN A 35 14.88 28.53 24.41
C ASN A 35 14.72 28.70 22.90
N SER A 36 13.56 28.42 22.31
CA SER A 36 13.28 28.68 20.90
C SER A 36 12.03 29.55 20.74
N PRO A 37 12.17 30.86 20.44
CA PRO A 37 11.04 31.76 20.23
C PRO A 37 10.10 31.31 19.10
N ALA A 38 10.64 30.67 18.05
CA ALA A 38 9.84 30.08 16.98
C ALA A 38 8.95 28.95 17.52
N LEU A 39 9.53 28.02 18.28
CA LEU A 39 8.79 26.92 18.90
C LEU A 39 7.75 27.42 19.91
N ALA A 40 8.10 28.37 20.77
CA ALA A 40 7.15 28.95 21.73
C ALA A 40 5.94 29.57 21.02
N THR A 41 6.17 30.30 19.92
CA THR A 41 5.09 30.87 19.09
C THR A 41 4.22 29.78 18.48
N GLN A 42 4.85 28.72 17.97
CA GLN A 42 4.16 27.60 17.34
C GLN A 42 3.29 26.82 18.35
N VAL A 43 3.81 26.55 19.56
CA VAL A 43 3.07 25.95 20.69
C VAL A 43 1.83 26.81 21.01
N ASP A 44 2.03 28.12 21.22
CA ASP A 44 0.93 29.03 21.58
C ASP A 44 -0.14 29.08 20.47
N LEU A 45 0.28 29.06 19.20
CA LEU A 45 -0.62 28.99 18.06
C LEU A 45 -1.44 27.70 18.06
N ALA A 46 -0.78 26.55 18.25
CA ALA A 46 -1.44 25.25 18.28
C ALA A 46 -2.42 25.12 19.45
N ILE A 47 -2.08 25.66 20.63
CA ILE A 47 -3.00 25.71 21.77
C ILE A 47 -4.20 26.59 21.45
N THR A 48 -3.96 27.80 20.94
CA THR A 48 -5.02 28.78 20.62
C THR A 48 -5.99 28.25 19.56
N ALA A 49 -5.47 27.55 18.56
CA ALA A 49 -6.26 26.93 17.51
C ALA A 49 -6.94 25.61 17.95
N GLY A 50 -6.68 25.12 19.15
CA GLY A 50 -7.25 23.88 19.69
C GLY A 50 -6.60 22.60 19.18
N HIS A 51 -5.46 22.72 18.51
CA HIS A 51 -4.69 21.60 17.96
C HIS A 51 -3.75 20.95 18.98
N LEU A 52 -3.42 21.65 20.08
CA LEU A 52 -2.64 21.10 21.20
C LEU A 52 -3.38 21.29 22.53
N GLN A 53 -3.70 20.18 23.18
CA GLN A 53 -4.41 20.14 24.46
C GLN A 53 -3.60 19.53 25.59
N ARG A 54 -2.57 18.70 25.31
CA ARG A 54 -1.73 18.09 26.35
C ARG A 54 -0.45 17.48 25.78
N PHE A 55 0.54 17.31 26.67
CA PHE A 55 1.72 16.48 26.43
C PHE A 55 1.58 15.12 27.13
N GLU A 56 2.12 14.07 26.54
CA GLU A 56 2.17 12.73 27.13
C GLU A 56 3.51 12.04 26.83
N LEU A 57 3.83 10.99 27.59
CA LEU A 57 4.92 10.10 27.24
C LEU A 57 4.44 9.06 26.23
N LEU A 58 5.31 8.70 25.29
CA LEU A 58 5.09 7.53 24.44
C LEU A 58 5.15 6.23 25.26
N PRO A 59 4.43 5.17 24.83
CA PRO A 59 4.67 3.81 25.32
C PRO A 59 6.15 3.43 25.24
N ALA A 60 6.63 2.64 26.21
CA ALA A 60 8.05 2.33 26.34
C ALA A 60 8.64 1.50 25.18
N ASP A 61 7.79 0.82 24.41
CA ASP A 61 8.11 0.01 23.23
C ASP A 61 8.01 0.79 21.92
N SER A 62 7.68 2.09 21.97
CA SER A 62 7.62 2.94 20.79
C SER A 62 9.01 3.37 20.32
N ASN A 63 9.24 3.31 19.02
CA ASN A 63 10.52 3.63 18.37
C ASN A 63 10.47 4.93 17.54
N VAL A 64 9.45 5.77 17.72
CA VAL A 64 9.34 7.07 17.02
C VAL A 64 9.94 8.21 17.85
N GLY A 65 10.46 9.24 17.18
CA GLY A 65 11.05 10.41 17.84
C GLY A 65 10.03 11.28 18.57
N GLY A 66 8.80 11.31 18.07
CA GLY A 66 7.63 12.00 18.62
C GLY A 66 6.38 11.53 17.88
N GLU A 67 5.21 11.91 18.38
CA GLU A 67 3.94 11.65 17.69
C GLU A 67 2.91 12.72 18.05
N TYR A 68 2.31 13.32 17.02
CA TYR A 68 1.03 14.02 17.16
C TYR A 68 -0.17 13.06 17.07
N VAL A 69 -1.04 13.09 18.09
CA VAL A 69 -2.24 12.26 18.14
C VAL A 69 -3.48 13.11 17.86
N SER A 70 -3.97 13.06 16.62
CA SER A 70 -5.10 13.88 16.14
C SER A 70 -6.35 13.80 17.04
N GLY A 71 -6.89 12.61 17.31
CA GLY A 71 -8.12 12.49 18.12
C GLY A 71 -7.97 13.00 19.55
N ALA A 72 -6.75 12.94 20.09
CA ALA A 72 -6.43 13.39 21.44
C ALA A 72 -6.00 14.85 21.50
N LYS A 73 -5.62 15.45 20.36
CA LYS A 73 -4.93 16.74 20.24
C LYS A 73 -3.71 16.78 21.19
N ALA A 74 -2.92 15.71 21.18
CA ALA A 74 -1.83 15.51 22.12
C ALA A 74 -0.50 15.31 21.40
N ILE A 75 0.58 15.80 22.01
CA ILE A 75 1.95 15.50 21.58
C ILE A 75 2.52 14.46 22.52
N ARG A 76 3.02 13.36 21.97
CA ARG A 76 3.67 12.29 22.71
C ARG A 76 5.16 12.26 22.40
N LEU A 77 5.98 12.16 23.44
CA LEU A 77 7.44 12.13 23.31
C LEU A 77 8.02 10.93 24.07
N PRO A 78 9.11 10.32 23.59
CA PRO A 78 9.80 9.28 24.34
C PRO A 78 10.29 9.80 25.69
N ALA A 79 10.12 9.04 26.76
CA ALA A 79 10.66 9.40 28.07
C ALA A 79 12.17 9.66 28.04
N SER A 80 12.91 8.90 27.22
CA SER A 80 14.35 9.06 26.99
C SER A 80 14.71 10.42 26.37
N SER A 81 13.91 10.91 25.41
CA SER A 81 14.13 12.21 24.75
C SER A 81 14.01 13.39 25.71
N LEU A 82 13.27 13.23 26.81
CA LEU A 82 13.03 14.27 27.81
C LEU A 82 13.97 14.14 29.03
N SER A 83 14.71 13.05 29.17
CA SER A 83 15.49 12.77 30.39
C SER A 83 16.94 13.22 30.26
N THR A 84 17.47 13.82 31.32
CA THR A 84 18.90 14.13 31.45
C THR A 84 19.69 12.83 31.58
N LEU A 85 20.59 12.59 30.62
CA LEU A 85 21.45 11.40 30.62
C LEU A 85 22.68 11.59 31.53
N ALA A 86 23.18 10.49 32.09
CA ALA A 86 24.42 10.49 32.84
C ALA A 86 25.61 10.59 31.88
N ALA A 87 26.66 11.31 32.29
CA ALA A 87 27.88 11.43 31.50
C ALA A 87 28.45 10.04 31.12
N PRO A 88 28.98 9.85 29.89
CA PRO A 88 29.31 10.88 28.90
C PRO A 88 28.13 11.37 28.04
N ASP A 89 27.00 10.68 28.09
CA ASP A 89 25.82 11.00 27.30
C ASP A 89 25.13 12.26 27.85
N LYS A 90 24.49 13.01 26.96
CA LYS A 90 23.76 14.23 27.31
C LYS A 90 22.41 14.22 26.64
N HIS A 91 21.45 14.87 27.29
CA HIS A 91 20.18 15.18 26.67
C HIS A 91 20.40 16.01 25.41
N ASP A 92 19.87 15.53 24.28
CA ASP A 92 19.95 16.21 22.99
C ASP A 92 18.82 17.24 22.88
N ALA A 93 19.10 18.46 23.37
CA ALA A 93 18.13 19.54 23.33
C ALA A 93 17.82 20.03 21.90
N ALA A 94 18.77 19.85 20.96
CA ALA A 94 18.56 20.25 19.58
C ALA A 94 17.55 19.31 18.90
N GLU A 95 17.73 18.01 19.09
CA GLU A 95 16.82 16.99 18.60
C GLU A 95 15.42 17.13 19.19
N LEU A 96 15.31 17.28 20.52
CA LEU A 96 14.01 17.50 21.18
C LEU A 96 13.30 18.75 20.63
N THR A 97 14.04 19.85 20.44
CA THR A 97 13.47 21.11 19.95
C THR A 97 12.98 20.96 18.51
N PHE A 98 13.76 20.29 17.65
CA PHE A 98 13.38 20.03 16.28
C PHE A 98 12.14 19.16 16.20
N VAL A 99 12.15 18.00 16.86
CA VAL A 99 11.03 17.05 16.87
C VAL A 99 9.77 17.71 17.40
N LEU A 100 9.85 18.49 18.48
CA LEU A 100 8.68 19.16 19.01
C LEU A 100 8.08 20.19 18.03
N GLY A 101 8.92 20.92 17.30
CA GLY A 101 8.45 21.82 16.24
C GLY A 101 7.79 21.06 15.08
N HIS A 102 8.34 19.91 14.72
CA HIS A 102 7.79 19.01 13.69
C HIS A 102 6.41 18.46 14.11
N GLU A 103 6.31 17.84 15.29
CA GLU A 103 5.05 17.23 15.75
C GLU A 103 3.94 18.27 15.96
N ILE A 104 4.26 19.48 16.43
CA ILE A 104 3.26 20.54 16.58
C ILE A 104 2.72 20.98 15.23
N GLN A 105 3.56 20.96 14.19
CA GLN A 105 3.10 21.32 12.84
C GLN A 105 2.12 20.31 12.27
N HIS A 106 2.28 19.00 12.54
CA HIS A 106 1.23 18.02 12.23
C HIS A 106 -0.10 18.41 12.87
N GLY A 107 -0.09 18.89 14.11
CA GLY A 107 -1.29 19.42 14.75
C GLY A 107 -1.92 20.59 14.02
N LEU A 108 -1.11 21.53 13.51
CA LEU A 108 -1.59 22.67 12.73
C LEU A 108 -2.07 22.27 11.32
N ASN A 109 -1.53 21.18 10.77
CA ASN A 109 -1.92 20.62 9.48
C ASN A 109 -3.12 19.65 9.56
N ASP A 110 -3.47 19.21 10.77
CA ASP A 110 -4.42 18.15 11.07
C ASP A 110 -5.75 18.28 10.29
N ALA A 111 -6.35 19.47 10.24
CA ALA A 111 -7.60 19.67 9.51
C ALA A 111 -7.46 19.53 7.98
N ALA A 112 -6.27 19.77 7.42
CA ALA A 112 -6.00 19.51 6.01
C ALA A 112 -5.72 18.03 5.76
N THR A 113 -5.01 17.37 6.67
CA THR A 113 -4.73 15.93 6.62
C THR A 113 -6.03 15.14 6.75
N GLU A 114 -6.89 15.43 7.72
CA GLU A 114 -8.20 14.78 7.91
C GLU A 114 -9.07 14.87 6.64
N ARG A 115 -9.17 16.06 6.02
CA ARG A 115 -9.88 16.23 4.74
C ARG A 115 -9.30 15.38 3.61
N ALA A 116 -7.98 15.19 3.57
CA ALA A 116 -7.36 14.36 2.54
C ALA A 116 -7.72 12.88 2.72
N TYR A 117 -7.76 12.39 3.97
CA TYR A 117 -8.22 11.04 4.28
C TYR A 117 -9.72 10.86 4.02
N GLU A 118 -10.57 11.83 4.40
CA GLU A 118 -12.00 11.80 4.09
C GLU A 118 -12.26 11.76 2.57
N GLN A 119 -11.54 12.58 1.80
CA GLN A 119 -11.65 12.57 0.35
C GLN A 119 -11.18 11.22 -0.22
N PHE A 120 -10.07 10.68 0.28
CA PHE A 120 -9.57 9.38 -0.15
C PHE A 120 -10.60 8.27 0.10
N GLU A 121 -11.20 8.21 1.29
CA GLU A 121 -12.28 7.27 1.62
C GLU A 121 -13.48 7.38 0.67
N SER A 122 -13.89 8.62 0.35
CA SER A 122 -14.95 8.87 -0.64
C SER A 122 -14.54 8.36 -2.03
N ASP A 123 -13.33 8.66 -2.47
CA ASP A 123 -12.85 8.29 -3.80
C ASP A 123 -12.77 6.77 -3.97
N ILE A 124 -12.24 6.05 -2.98
CA ILE A 124 -12.10 4.59 -3.07
C ILE A 124 -13.46 3.87 -3.05
N ALA A 125 -14.44 4.40 -2.31
CA ALA A 125 -15.81 3.88 -2.31
C ALA A 125 -16.48 4.10 -3.66
N ASP A 126 -16.34 5.30 -4.24
CA ASP A 126 -16.86 5.64 -5.57
C ASP A 126 -16.18 4.84 -6.70
N ILE A 127 -14.92 4.44 -6.52
CA ILE A 127 -14.20 3.57 -7.45
C ILE A 127 -14.70 2.12 -7.36
N ALA A 128 -14.83 1.59 -6.14
CA ALA A 128 -15.24 0.21 -5.89
C ALA A 128 -16.70 -0.08 -6.31
N ALA A 129 -17.54 0.95 -6.39
CA ALA A 129 -18.95 0.82 -6.77
C ALA A 129 -19.20 0.77 -8.29
N ARG A 130 -18.15 0.80 -9.12
CA ARG A 130 -18.28 0.87 -10.59
C ARG A 130 -18.45 -0.53 -11.20
N ASP A 131 -19.10 -0.61 -12.36
CA ASP A 131 -19.19 -1.87 -13.13
C ASP A 131 -17.95 -2.12 -14.01
N SER A 132 -17.04 -1.15 -14.09
CA SER A 132 -15.84 -1.15 -14.94
C SER A 132 -14.56 -1.40 -14.14
N THR A 133 -13.39 -1.19 -14.74
CA THR A 133 -12.09 -1.22 -14.03
C THR A 133 -12.10 -0.28 -12.82
N HIS A 134 -11.54 -0.76 -11.70
CA HIS A 134 -11.37 -0.02 -10.46
C HIS A 134 -9.91 0.48 -10.38
N ASP A 135 -9.64 1.66 -10.96
CA ASP A 135 -8.30 2.27 -10.92
C ASP A 135 -8.16 3.19 -9.71
N TYR A 136 -7.35 2.76 -8.74
CA TYR A 136 -7.09 3.48 -7.49
C TYR A 136 -5.89 4.44 -7.57
N THR A 137 -5.18 4.47 -8.70
CA THR A 137 -3.91 5.19 -8.84
C THR A 137 -4.04 6.66 -8.45
N GLN A 138 -5.05 7.36 -8.95
CA GLN A 138 -5.23 8.79 -8.69
C GLN A 138 -5.62 9.08 -7.23
N ALA A 139 -6.50 8.27 -6.65
CA ALA A 139 -6.94 8.44 -5.27
C ALA A 139 -5.78 8.27 -4.29
N ILE A 140 -5.00 7.19 -4.45
CA ILE A 140 -3.81 6.91 -3.65
C ILE A 140 -2.77 8.03 -3.85
N GLY A 141 -2.48 8.42 -5.09
CA GLY A 141 -1.49 9.47 -5.37
C GLY A 141 -1.87 10.83 -4.77
N THR A 142 -3.17 11.14 -4.71
CA THR A 142 -3.67 12.38 -4.09
C THR A 142 -3.44 12.37 -2.57
N LEU A 143 -3.69 11.24 -1.91
CA LEU A 143 -3.43 11.08 -0.48
C LEU A 143 -1.93 11.18 -0.17
N LEU A 144 -1.08 10.45 -0.93
CA LEU A 144 0.38 10.49 -0.75
C LEU A 144 0.93 11.91 -0.95
N ALA A 145 0.40 12.68 -1.90
CA ALA A 145 0.77 14.08 -2.09
C ALA A 145 0.32 14.99 -0.93
N ALA A 146 -0.73 14.62 -0.18
CA ALA A 146 -1.10 15.30 1.05
C ALA A 146 -0.14 14.94 2.20
N ASN A 147 0.17 13.65 2.39
CA ASN A 147 1.15 13.21 3.40
C ASN A 147 2.53 13.84 3.17
N ARG A 148 3.01 13.85 1.92
CA ARG A 148 4.28 14.49 1.56
C ARG A 148 4.33 15.97 1.91
N ARG A 149 3.23 16.71 1.72
CA ARG A 149 3.15 18.13 2.10
C ARG A 149 3.14 18.32 3.62
N ASP A 150 2.43 17.44 4.33
CA ASP A 150 2.36 17.46 5.80
C ASP A 150 3.77 17.29 6.38
N GLU A 151 4.44 16.19 6.06
CA GLU A 151 5.82 15.87 6.45
C GLU A 151 6.82 16.97 6.09
N ALA A 152 6.80 17.44 4.83
CA ALA A 152 7.72 18.49 4.38
C ALA A 152 7.51 19.81 5.15
N SER A 153 6.25 20.20 5.39
CA SER A 153 5.98 21.42 6.16
C SER A 153 6.30 21.27 7.64
N ALA A 154 6.09 20.07 8.22
CA ALA A 154 6.48 19.76 9.59
C ALA A 154 8.00 19.81 9.76
N ASN A 155 8.75 19.27 8.82
CA ASN A 155 10.21 19.34 8.83
C ASN A 155 10.73 20.78 8.75
N ILE A 156 10.09 21.64 7.94
CA ILE A 156 10.42 23.08 7.89
C ILE A 156 10.22 23.76 9.25
N GLU A 157 9.15 23.45 9.98
CA GLU A 157 8.93 24.06 11.30
C GLU A 157 9.83 23.48 12.39
N GLY A 158 10.21 22.20 12.28
CA GLY A 158 11.30 21.62 13.07
C GLY A 158 12.62 22.38 12.87
N TRP A 159 12.96 22.73 11.62
CA TRP A 159 14.11 23.58 11.30
C TRP A 159 13.98 24.98 11.92
N ASN A 160 12.82 25.62 11.82
CA ASN A 160 12.59 26.93 12.41
C ASN A 160 12.74 26.90 13.95
N ALA A 161 12.27 25.83 14.60
CA ALA A 161 12.46 25.60 16.02
C ALA A 161 13.96 25.46 16.37
N LEU A 162 14.72 24.69 15.59
CA LEU A 162 16.17 24.53 15.76
C LEU A 162 16.92 25.86 15.58
N VAL A 163 16.64 26.60 14.49
CA VAL A 163 17.22 27.92 14.23
C VAL A 163 16.93 28.88 15.39
N GLY A 164 15.68 28.91 15.87
CA GLY A 164 15.27 29.73 17.01
C GLY A 164 16.06 29.41 18.28
N MET A 165 16.35 28.12 18.53
CA MET A 165 17.18 27.69 19.64
C MET A 165 18.62 28.19 19.52
N VAL A 166 19.26 27.94 18.36
CA VAL A 166 20.66 28.33 18.12
C VAL A 166 20.82 29.85 18.18
N LYS A 167 19.89 30.61 17.58
CA LYS A 167 19.90 32.08 17.59
C LYS A 167 19.64 32.68 18.97
N THR A 168 18.89 32.00 19.83
CA THR A 168 18.69 32.44 21.22
C THR A 168 19.96 32.26 22.05
N ALA A 169 20.71 31.18 21.81
CA ALA A 169 22.00 30.95 22.45
C ALA A 169 23.11 31.87 21.90
N ASN A 170 23.09 32.12 20.58
CA ASN A 170 24.03 32.99 19.88
C ASN A 170 23.29 33.83 18.82
N PRO A 171 22.97 35.12 19.10
CA PRO A 171 22.27 35.98 18.15
C PRO A 171 22.98 36.13 16.79
N ASP A 172 24.31 36.07 16.80
CA ASP A 172 25.17 36.19 15.62
C ASP A 172 25.42 34.84 14.93
N ALA A 173 24.72 33.77 15.32
CA ALA A 173 24.89 32.43 14.76
C ALA A 173 24.80 32.42 13.24
N THR A 174 25.72 31.68 12.63
CA THR A 174 25.83 31.44 11.20
C THR A 174 25.10 30.15 10.82
N LEU A 175 24.99 29.87 9.53
CA LEU A 175 24.44 28.59 9.06
C LEU A 175 25.30 27.39 9.49
N GLU A 176 26.62 27.59 9.65
CA GLU A 176 27.53 26.58 10.20
C GLU A 176 27.18 26.24 11.65
N ASP A 177 26.85 27.24 12.47
CA ASP A 177 26.46 27.03 13.87
C ASP A 177 25.16 26.21 13.96
N VAL A 178 24.19 26.48 13.08
CA VAL A 178 22.94 25.69 13.01
C VAL A 178 23.23 24.27 12.52
N TYR A 179 24.07 24.13 11.49
CA TYR A 179 24.46 22.82 10.96
C TYR A 179 25.14 21.94 12.01
N ASN A 180 26.04 22.52 12.80
CA ASN A 180 26.76 21.80 13.84
C ASN A 180 25.89 21.48 15.08
N ALA A 181 24.72 22.10 15.21
CA ALA A 181 23.83 21.88 16.35
C ALA A 181 23.00 20.60 16.25
N SER A 182 22.71 20.10 15.04
CA SER A 182 21.94 18.87 14.83
C SER A 182 22.31 18.19 13.51
N THR A 183 22.38 16.85 13.52
CA THR A 183 22.57 16.06 12.29
C THR A 183 21.43 16.20 11.29
N ARG A 184 20.23 16.61 11.74
CA ARG A 184 19.08 16.88 10.85
C ARG A 184 19.33 18.03 9.89
N ALA A 185 20.25 18.93 10.22
CA ALA A 185 20.60 20.05 9.34
C ALA A 185 21.13 19.61 7.97
N ASN A 186 21.56 18.35 7.80
CA ASN A 186 21.94 17.77 6.51
C ASN A 186 20.81 17.79 5.47
N GLU A 187 19.55 17.68 5.92
CA GLU A 187 18.35 17.73 5.09
C GLU A 187 18.10 19.13 4.51
N PHE A 188 18.71 20.16 5.12
CA PHE A 188 18.52 21.58 4.77
C PHE A 188 19.75 22.19 4.11
N VAL A 189 20.94 21.76 4.52
CA VAL A 189 22.21 22.42 4.25
C VAL A 189 23.17 21.46 3.56
N ARG A 190 23.69 21.89 2.41
CA ARG A 190 24.85 21.27 1.77
C ARG A 190 26.15 21.83 2.35
N VAL A 191 27.12 20.96 2.56
CA VAL A 191 28.50 21.33 2.87
C VAL A 191 29.36 21.19 1.63
N GLN A 192 30.01 22.26 1.22
CA GLN A 192 31.03 22.22 0.17
C GLN A 192 32.41 22.03 0.81
N PRO A 193 33.13 20.94 0.48
CA PRO A 193 34.47 20.70 1.00
C PRO A 193 35.47 21.78 0.55
N GLY A 194 36.30 22.27 1.47
CA GLY A 194 37.36 23.23 1.18
C GLY A 194 38.03 23.74 2.45
N PRO A 195 39.13 24.50 2.34
CA PRO A 195 39.68 25.31 3.44
C PRO A 195 39.34 26.81 3.22
N PRO A 196 38.30 27.37 3.86
CA PRO A 196 37.36 26.75 4.82
C PRO A 196 36.23 25.96 4.12
N MET A 197 35.55 25.09 4.88
CA MET A 197 34.28 24.51 4.43
C MET A 197 33.25 25.61 4.29
N THR A 198 32.33 25.49 3.34
CA THR A 198 31.24 26.46 3.18
C THR A 198 29.88 25.79 3.24
N TYR A 199 28.95 26.43 3.93
CA TYR A 199 27.60 25.94 4.22
C TYR A 199 26.60 26.75 3.42
N ALA A 200 25.68 26.09 2.74
CA ALA A 200 24.59 26.73 2.01
C ALA A 200 23.35 25.85 2.05
N ALA A 201 22.16 26.45 2.08
CA ALA A 201 20.93 25.68 1.91
C ALA A 201 20.91 24.94 0.57
N HIS A 202 20.28 23.77 0.49
CA HIS A 202 20.07 23.06 -0.78
C HIS A 202 19.47 23.98 -1.87
N PRO A 203 19.79 23.77 -3.16
CA PRO A 203 19.50 24.75 -4.22
C PRO A 203 18.01 25.06 -4.46
N ASP A 204 17.13 24.17 -4.02
CA ASP A 204 15.67 24.25 -4.05
C ASP A 204 15.05 24.67 -2.71
N LEU A 205 15.88 25.00 -1.72
CA LEU A 205 15.48 25.56 -0.43
C LEU A 205 15.95 27.01 -0.31
N THR A 206 15.04 27.89 0.09
CA THR A 206 15.32 29.31 0.32
C THR A 206 15.17 29.65 1.79
N LEU A 207 16.28 30.04 2.41
CA LEU A 207 16.29 30.58 3.78
C LEU A 207 15.98 32.07 3.79
N ASN A 208 15.34 32.50 4.86
CA ASN A 208 15.20 33.89 5.25
C ASN A 208 16.53 34.45 5.75
N ALA A 209 16.61 35.78 5.90
CA ALA A 209 17.82 36.45 6.37
C ALA A 209 18.24 36.05 7.80
N ASP A 210 17.30 35.59 8.62
CA ASP A 210 17.52 35.10 9.99
C ASP A 210 17.82 33.59 10.05
N LEU A 211 18.01 32.95 8.89
CA LEU A 211 18.23 31.50 8.69
C LEU A 211 16.98 30.63 8.85
N SER A 212 15.83 31.19 9.26
CA SER A 212 14.55 30.46 9.23
C SER A 212 14.12 30.15 7.79
N MET A 213 13.09 29.33 7.63
CA MET A 213 12.52 28.98 6.34
C MET A 213 11.01 29.14 6.37
N THR A 214 10.48 29.96 5.46
CA THR A 214 9.03 30.05 5.26
C THR A 214 8.53 28.86 4.45
N ALA A 215 7.45 28.21 4.88
CA ALA A 215 6.80 27.10 4.18
C ALA A 215 6.05 27.55 2.90
N THR A 216 6.77 28.14 1.96
CA THR A 216 6.25 28.45 0.62
C THR A 216 6.05 27.17 -0.18
N ALA A 217 5.23 27.21 -1.23
CA ALA A 217 5.05 26.04 -2.11
C ALA A 217 6.38 25.52 -2.69
N ALA A 218 7.33 26.41 -2.98
CA ALA A 218 8.66 26.03 -3.46
C ALA A 218 9.50 25.34 -2.37
N ASN A 219 9.50 25.88 -1.15
CA ASN A 219 10.25 25.29 -0.03
C ASN A 219 9.63 23.95 0.43
N ILE A 220 8.29 23.82 0.44
CA ILE A 220 7.62 22.55 0.73
C ILE A 220 7.99 21.50 -0.33
N GLU A 221 8.00 21.89 -1.61
CA GLU A 221 8.39 20.98 -2.70
C GLU A 221 9.85 20.57 -2.63
N GLY A 222 10.76 21.51 -2.33
CA GLY A 222 12.17 21.23 -2.10
C GLY A 222 12.37 20.34 -0.87
N MET A 223 11.67 20.62 0.23
CA MET A 223 11.81 19.84 1.45
C MET A 223 11.28 18.42 1.28
N GLY A 224 10.19 18.24 0.52
CA GLY A 224 9.74 16.90 0.17
C GLY A 224 10.84 16.06 -0.50
N LYS A 225 11.72 16.67 -1.31
CA LYS A 225 12.82 15.94 -1.99
C LYS A 225 13.96 15.54 -1.06
N HIS A 226 14.30 16.37 -0.07
CA HIS A 226 15.41 16.12 0.86
C HIS A 226 14.96 15.50 2.18
N TYR A 227 13.72 15.02 2.25
CA TYR A 227 13.20 14.38 3.46
C TYR A 227 12.25 13.23 3.15
N TYR A 228 11.12 13.53 2.51
CA TYR A 228 10.11 12.51 2.21
C TYR A 228 10.56 11.54 1.10
N ASP A 229 11.24 12.07 0.07
CA ASP A 229 11.63 11.32 -1.13
C ASP A 229 13.03 10.67 -1.03
N GLU A 230 13.67 10.64 0.15
CA GLU A 230 15.04 10.09 0.31
C GLU A 230 15.11 8.56 0.13
N GLY A 231 13.97 7.89 0.03
CA GLY A 231 13.89 6.44 -0.09
C GLY A 231 14.19 5.75 1.24
N VAL A 232 14.67 4.51 1.17
CA VAL A 232 14.73 3.62 2.36
C VAL A 232 15.74 4.06 3.43
N SER A 233 16.50 5.14 3.20
CA SER A 233 17.37 5.74 4.23
C SER A 233 16.58 6.24 5.44
N SER A 234 15.29 6.56 5.28
CA SER A 234 14.41 6.95 6.38
C SER A 234 14.20 5.83 7.41
N GLY A 235 14.42 4.56 7.02
CA GLY A 235 14.37 3.42 7.93
C GLY A 235 13.00 3.24 8.60
N LEU A 236 11.91 3.52 7.86
CA LEU A 236 10.55 3.43 8.39
C LEU A 236 10.03 1.99 8.40
N GLY A 237 8.92 1.81 9.11
CA GLY A 237 8.20 0.56 9.20
C GLY A 237 8.81 -0.45 10.19
N PRO A 238 8.13 -1.59 10.40
CA PRO A 238 8.49 -2.57 11.42
C PRO A 238 9.89 -3.17 11.27
N ASN A 239 10.38 -3.28 10.04
CA ASN A 239 11.71 -3.81 9.72
C ASN A 239 12.79 -2.74 9.57
N GLY A 240 12.43 -1.45 9.69
CA GLY A 240 13.35 -0.33 9.52
C GLY A 240 13.95 -0.24 8.12
N ASN A 241 13.22 -0.65 7.09
CA ASN A 241 13.70 -0.77 5.72
C ASN A 241 12.77 -0.15 4.67
N SER A 242 11.74 0.59 5.11
CA SER A 242 10.84 1.32 4.22
C SER A 242 11.22 2.80 4.13
N ASP A 243 10.63 3.45 3.13
CA ASP A 243 10.56 4.89 2.96
C ASP A 243 9.16 5.43 3.33
N TYR A 244 9.02 6.75 3.34
CA TYR A 244 7.78 7.44 3.66
C TYR A 244 6.65 7.09 2.69
N GLN A 245 6.96 7.05 1.40
CA GLN A 245 5.98 6.83 0.34
C GLN A 245 5.31 5.45 0.46
N ASN A 246 6.10 4.39 0.63
CA ASN A 246 5.63 3.02 0.82
C ASN A 246 5.03 2.80 2.21
N PHE A 247 5.53 3.50 3.23
CA PHE A 247 4.95 3.43 4.58
C PHE A 247 3.52 3.96 4.61
N TYR A 248 3.28 5.16 4.07
CA TYR A 248 1.93 5.72 3.96
C TYR A 248 1.06 4.93 2.97
N ALA A 249 1.62 4.49 1.84
CA ALA A 249 0.87 3.75 0.84
C ALA A 249 0.38 2.38 1.34
N ALA A 250 1.06 1.74 2.30
CA ALA A 250 0.61 0.48 2.87
C ALA A 250 -0.79 0.60 3.49
N SER A 251 -1.07 1.71 4.18
CA SER A 251 -2.41 2.01 4.72
C SER A 251 -3.43 2.29 3.60
N ALA A 252 -3.05 3.10 2.61
CA ALA A 252 -3.93 3.43 1.49
C ALA A 252 -4.32 2.18 0.67
N ILE A 253 -3.35 1.31 0.37
CA ILE A 253 -3.57 0.05 -0.33
C ILE A 253 -4.43 -0.89 0.50
N SER A 254 -4.14 -1.06 1.79
CA SER A 254 -4.95 -1.87 2.72
C SER A 254 -6.42 -1.43 2.67
N ARG A 255 -6.66 -0.12 2.73
CA ARG A 255 -8.01 0.43 2.69
C ARG A 255 -8.72 0.21 1.34
N ALA A 256 -8.01 0.38 0.23
CA ALA A 256 -8.56 0.08 -1.10
C ALA A 256 -8.93 -1.40 -1.25
N CYS A 257 -8.08 -2.31 -0.76
CA CYS A 257 -8.37 -3.75 -0.72
C CYS A 257 -9.60 -4.09 0.14
N GLU A 258 -9.77 -3.43 1.28
CA GLU A 258 -10.98 -3.61 2.10
C GLU A 258 -12.25 -3.15 1.37
N GLU A 259 -12.19 -2.05 0.62
CA GLU A 259 -13.34 -1.58 -0.17
C GLU A 259 -13.65 -2.50 -1.35
N GLU A 260 -12.63 -3.03 -2.04
CA GLU A 260 -12.79 -4.09 -3.05
C GLU A 260 -13.49 -5.32 -2.46
N ALA A 261 -13.05 -5.78 -1.29
CA ALA A 261 -13.65 -6.94 -0.65
C ALA A 261 -15.11 -6.72 -0.21
N ARG A 262 -15.49 -5.48 0.12
CA ARG A 262 -16.88 -5.10 0.45
C ARG A 262 -17.76 -4.98 -0.79
N ASN A 263 -17.17 -4.72 -1.96
CA ASN A 263 -17.86 -4.54 -3.23
C ASN A 263 -17.37 -5.56 -4.27
N PRO A 264 -17.54 -6.88 -4.01
CA PRO A 264 -17.01 -7.90 -4.90
C PRO A 264 -17.70 -7.83 -6.27
N ALA A 265 -16.89 -7.98 -7.30
CA ALA A 265 -17.35 -8.13 -8.66
C ALA A 265 -18.41 -9.26 -8.79
N PRO A 266 -19.53 -9.06 -9.53
CA PRO A 266 -20.58 -10.08 -9.64
C PRO A 266 -20.12 -11.42 -10.23
N ASP A 267 -19.05 -11.39 -11.03
CA ASP A 267 -18.39 -12.54 -11.66
C ASP A 267 -17.21 -13.10 -10.84
N GLY A 268 -16.89 -12.49 -9.68
CA GLY A 268 -15.79 -12.91 -8.80
C GLY A 268 -14.39 -12.53 -9.29
N ILE A 269 -14.27 -11.78 -10.40
CA ILE A 269 -12.99 -11.34 -10.95
C ILE A 269 -12.68 -9.94 -10.41
N SER A 270 -11.56 -9.77 -9.70
CA SER A 270 -11.19 -8.44 -9.23
C SER A 270 -10.95 -7.49 -10.39
N ARG A 271 -11.44 -6.25 -10.22
CA ARG A 271 -11.25 -5.15 -11.16
C ARG A 271 -10.21 -4.15 -10.65
N MET A 272 -9.56 -4.43 -9.52
CA MET A 272 -8.57 -3.56 -8.90
C MET A 272 -7.38 -3.37 -9.84
N SER A 273 -7.00 -2.11 -10.02
CA SER A 273 -5.81 -1.73 -10.77
C SER A 273 -5.10 -0.55 -10.09
N VAL A 274 -3.78 -0.58 -10.16
CA VAL A 274 -2.89 0.41 -9.55
C VAL A 274 -1.68 0.59 -10.45
N ASN A 275 -1.27 1.81 -10.75
CA ASN A 275 0.00 2.05 -11.42
C ASN A 275 1.11 2.19 -10.37
N MET A 276 1.79 1.08 -10.08
CA MET A 276 2.78 1.03 -8.98
C MET A 276 3.97 1.93 -9.27
N ALA A 277 4.45 1.95 -10.52
CA ALA A 277 5.57 2.78 -10.93
C ALA A 277 5.25 4.29 -10.87
N GLN A 278 4.06 4.71 -11.31
CA GLN A 278 3.63 6.12 -11.20
C GLN A 278 3.58 6.58 -9.75
N LEU A 279 3.19 5.68 -8.85
CA LEU A 279 3.10 5.96 -7.42
C LEU A 279 4.41 5.69 -6.67
N GLY A 280 5.51 5.32 -7.34
CA GLY A 280 6.79 5.01 -6.69
C GLY A 280 6.72 3.84 -5.69
N LEU A 281 5.76 2.94 -5.84
CA LEU A 281 5.49 1.87 -4.88
C LEU A 281 6.23 0.59 -5.22
N GLN A 282 6.60 -0.14 -4.18
CA GLN A 282 7.21 -1.47 -4.25
C GLN A 282 6.39 -2.43 -3.41
N GLU A 283 5.84 -3.45 -4.05
CA GLU A 283 5.01 -4.47 -3.39
C GLU A 283 5.70 -5.08 -2.16
N SER A 284 7.00 -5.36 -2.26
CA SER A 284 7.78 -5.89 -1.14
C SER A 284 7.84 -4.96 0.06
N LEU A 285 7.94 -3.65 -0.15
CA LEU A 285 7.95 -2.66 0.94
C LEU A 285 6.56 -2.48 1.53
N LEU A 286 5.51 -2.44 0.70
CA LEU A 286 4.13 -2.39 1.17
C LEU A 286 3.81 -3.57 2.11
N GLU A 287 4.17 -4.78 1.71
CA GLU A 287 3.97 -5.98 2.51
C GLU A 287 4.85 -6.02 3.76
N GLN A 288 6.07 -5.51 3.70
CA GLN A 288 6.94 -5.42 4.87
C GLN A 288 6.51 -4.33 5.85
N ASN A 289 5.71 -3.36 5.41
CA ASN A 289 5.01 -2.41 6.28
C ASN A 289 3.76 -3.01 6.94
N GLY A 290 3.28 -4.17 6.46
CA GLY A 290 2.15 -4.88 7.02
C GLY A 290 0.82 -4.46 6.40
N LEU A 291 0.46 -5.08 5.29
CA LEU A 291 -0.84 -4.86 4.65
C LEU A 291 -1.94 -5.57 5.44
N TYR A 292 -2.97 -4.82 5.81
CA TYR A 292 -4.17 -5.35 6.45
C TYR A 292 -5.32 -5.37 5.45
N LEU A 293 -5.59 -6.53 4.85
CA LEU A 293 -6.65 -6.66 3.85
C LEU A 293 -8.08 -6.72 4.45
N GLY A 294 -8.25 -6.53 5.76
CA GLY A 294 -9.55 -6.65 6.43
C GLY A 294 -9.78 -7.99 7.14
N LYS A 295 -10.70 -7.99 8.12
CA LYS A 295 -11.08 -9.20 8.84
C LYS A 295 -11.99 -10.09 7.99
N GLY A 296 -11.59 -11.34 7.80
CA GLY A 296 -12.39 -12.33 7.07
C GLY A 296 -12.35 -12.16 5.54
N THR A 297 -11.50 -11.27 5.04
CA THR A 297 -11.16 -11.20 3.62
C THR A 297 -10.18 -12.32 3.27
N PRO A 298 -10.10 -12.71 1.98
CA PRO A 298 -9.06 -13.63 1.53
C PRO A 298 -7.67 -13.10 1.93
N PRO A 299 -6.68 -13.97 2.20
CA PRO A 299 -5.34 -13.54 2.60
C PRO A 299 -4.58 -12.80 1.47
N ARG A 300 -5.22 -12.62 0.30
CA ARG A 300 -4.63 -12.11 -0.92
C ARG A 300 -5.68 -11.35 -1.75
N GLN A 301 -5.30 -10.17 -2.20
CA GLN A 301 -6.08 -9.34 -3.12
C GLN A 301 -5.38 -9.28 -4.49
N PRO A 302 -5.96 -9.83 -5.58
CA PRO A 302 -5.43 -9.64 -6.92
C PRO A 302 -5.58 -8.17 -7.36
N TYR A 303 -4.57 -7.66 -8.07
CA TYR A 303 -4.63 -6.35 -8.72
C TYR A 303 -3.85 -6.34 -10.05
N PHE A 304 -4.26 -5.49 -10.98
CA PHE A 304 -3.55 -5.26 -12.24
C PHE A 304 -2.60 -4.07 -12.10
N ASP A 305 -1.29 -4.32 -12.18
CA ASP A 305 -0.30 -3.25 -12.30
C ASP A 305 -0.33 -2.66 -13.71
N THR A 306 -0.79 -1.42 -13.82
CA THR A 306 -0.91 -0.70 -15.10
C THR A 306 0.38 0.03 -15.48
N SER A 307 1.46 -0.13 -14.73
CA SER A 307 2.79 0.37 -15.09
C SER A 307 3.38 -0.34 -16.32
N THR A 308 2.87 -1.52 -16.67
CA THR A 308 3.30 -2.36 -17.79
C THR A 308 2.25 -2.42 -18.91
N SER A 309 2.67 -2.78 -20.13
CA SER A 309 1.77 -2.96 -21.27
C SER A 309 2.06 -4.29 -21.98
N PRO A 310 1.16 -5.29 -21.92
CA PRO A 310 -0.12 -5.26 -21.19
C PRO A 310 0.09 -5.24 -19.68
N SER A 311 -0.90 -4.75 -18.92
CA SER A 311 -0.88 -4.75 -17.46
C SER A 311 -0.55 -6.14 -16.91
N THR A 312 0.20 -6.19 -15.81
CA THR A 312 0.62 -7.42 -15.16
C THR A 312 -0.26 -7.71 -13.96
N LEU A 313 -0.78 -8.93 -13.84
CA LEU A 313 -1.49 -9.38 -12.65
C LEU A 313 -0.49 -9.62 -11.51
N HIS A 314 -0.74 -9.00 -10.37
CA HIS A 314 0.00 -9.13 -9.14
C HIS A 314 -0.96 -9.33 -7.97
N TYR A 315 -0.39 -9.42 -6.77
CA TYR A 315 -1.15 -9.73 -5.56
C TYR A 315 -0.65 -8.88 -4.40
N PHE A 316 -1.57 -8.27 -3.67
CA PHE A 316 -1.29 -7.77 -2.34
C PHE A 316 -1.60 -8.89 -1.35
N ASP A 317 -0.61 -9.33 -0.58
CA ASP A 317 -0.81 -10.30 0.49
C ASP A 317 -1.09 -9.63 1.83
N HIS A 318 -1.92 -10.29 2.66
CA HIS A 318 -2.13 -9.87 4.04
C HIS A 318 -0.88 -10.18 4.86
N THR A 319 -0.22 -9.14 5.35
CA THR A 319 1.07 -9.26 6.05
C THR A 319 1.10 -8.51 7.38
N GLU A 320 -0.04 -7.94 7.82
CA GLU A 320 -0.16 -7.44 9.19
C GLU A 320 0.22 -8.54 10.20
N GLY A 321 1.15 -8.23 11.11
CA GLY A 321 1.68 -9.16 12.11
C GLY A 321 2.80 -10.09 11.64
N THR A 322 3.02 -10.27 10.32
CA THR A 322 4.17 -11.02 9.80
C THR A 322 5.27 -10.11 9.28
N TYR A 323 4.90 -8.97 8.68
CA TYR A 323 5.81 -7.97 8.10
C TYR A 323 6.81 -8.57 7.11
N ALA A 324 6.41 -9.64 6.44
CA ALA A 324 7.26 -10.40 5.53
C ALA A 324 6.66 -10.38 4.12
N HIS A 325 7.48 -9.96 3.15
CA HIS A 325 7.10 -10.00 1.73
C HIS A 325 6.86 -11.45 1.29
N VAL A 326 5.78 -11.66 0.56
CA VAL A 326 5.43 -12.92 -0.10
C VAL A 326 5.81 -12.77 -1.57
N PRO A 327 6.88 -13.44 -2.06
CA PRO A 327 7.26 -13.28 -3.45
C PRO A 327 6.15 -13.73 -4.39
N ILE A 328 5.90 -12.94 -5.44
CA ILE A 328 4.93 -13.25 -6.51
C ILE A 328 5.13 -14.67 -7.07
N THR A 329 6.38 -15.15 -7.12
CA THR A 329 6.74 -16.51 -7.57
C THR A 329 6.67 -17.58 -6.48
N ALA A 330 6.70 -17.22 -5.19
CA ALA A 330 6.79 -18.17 -4.08
C ALA A 330 5.57 -19.08 -3.93
N GLN A 331 4.45 -18.76 -4.59
CA GLN A 331 3.27 -19.64 -4.68
C GLN A 331 3.03 -20.27 -6.06
N ALA A 332 3.88 -20.02 -7.06
CA ALA A 332 4.07 -21.03 -8.12
C ALA A 332 4.70 -22.34 -7.57
N THR A 333 5.20 -22.29 -6.33
CA THR A 333 5.80 -23.41 -5.58
C THR A 333 5.05 -23.77 -4.31
N ALA A 334 3.79 -23.35 -4.12
CA ALA A 334 2.93 -24.13 -3.23
C ALA A 334 2.90 -25.53 -3.85
N ALA A 335 3.50 -26.51 -3.15
CA ALA A 335 3.42 -27.90 -3.55
C ALA A 335 1.97 -28.17 -3.93
N PRO A 336 1.71 -28.79 -5.09
CA PRO A 336 0.36 -28.97 -5.58
C PRO A 336 -0.47 -29.49 -4.42
N SER A 337 -1.57 -28.80 -4.12
CA SER A 337 -2.58 -29.38 -3.26
C SER A 337 -2.83 -30.78 -3.82
N ASN A 338 -2.90 -31.78 -2.94
CA ASN A 338 -3.16 -33.16 -3.36
C ASN A 338 -4.39 -33.19 -4.30
N GLU A 339 -5.31 -32.24 -4.15
CA GLU A 339 -6.47 -31.98 -5.01
C GLU A 339 -6.13 -31.44 -6.42
N ALA A 340 -5.19 -30.52 -6.62
CA ALA A 340 -4.78 -30.04 -7.94
C ALA A 340 -4.00 -31.10 -8.74
N GLN A 341 -3.18 -31.92 -8.05
CA GLN A 341 -2.57 -33.11 -8.65
C GLN A 341 -3.59 -34.21 -8.96
N VAL A 342 -4.63 -34.37 -8.11
CA VAL A 342 -5.74 -35.30 -8.33
C VAL A 342 -6.68 -34.84 -9.45
N ALA A 343 -6.87 -33.53 -9.65
CA ALA A 343 -7.68 -32.97 -10.73
C ALA A 343 -7.11 -33.32 -12.12
N LEU A 344 -5.79 -33.32 -12.30
CA LEU A 344 -5.13 -33.86 -13.50
C LEU A 344 -4.97 -35.39 -13.48
N ALA A 345 -5.18 -36.07 -12.35
CA ALA A 345 -5.11 -37.53 -12.23
C ALA A 345 -6.37 -38.24 -12.74
N GLY A 346 -7.47 -37.52 -12.95
CA GLY A 346 -8.59 -38.02 -13.74
C GLY A 346 -8.15 -38.26 -15.17
N GLY A 347 -8.05 -39.52 -15.62
CA GLY A 347 -7.53 -39.86 -16.94
C GLY A 347 -8.19 -39.13 -18.11
N ASN A 348 -9.45 -38.70 -17.94
CA ASN A 348 -10.21 -37.94 -18.93
C ASN A 348 -9.80 -36.45 -19.01
N ASP A 349 -9.39 -35.82 -17.91
CA ASP A 349 -8.99 -34.41 -17.89
C ASP A 349 -7.60 -34.22 -18.44
N ARG A 350 -6.69 -35.16 -18.16
CA ARG A 350 -5.37 -35.19 -18.77
C ARG A 350 -5.46 -35.35 -20.29
N ALA A 351 -6.29 -36.30 -20.75
CA ALA A 351 -6.49 -36.51 -22.18
C ALA A 351 -7.10 -35.27 -22.87
N LEU A 352 -8.07 -34.61 -22.22
CA LEU A 352 -8.66 -33.38 -22.72
C LEU A 352 -7.65 -32.23 -22.73
N HIS A 353 -6.84 -32.09 -21.70
CA HIS A 353 -5.78 -31.10 -21.62
C HIS A 353 -4.77 -31.28 -22.75
N ASP A 354 -4.29 -32.50 -22.97
CA ASP A 354 -3.35 -32.81 -24.05
C ASP A 354 -3.96 -32.52 -25.43
N GLN A 355 -5.26 -32.80 -25.62
CA GLN A 355 -6.00 -32.43 -26.83
C GLN A 355 -6.04 -30.92 -27.04
N ILE A 356 -6.39 -30.16 -26.00
CA ILE A 356 -6.46 -28.68 -26.03
C ILE A 356 -5.09 -28.08 -26.33
N ARG A 357 -4.02 -28.55 -25.67
CA ARG A 357 -2.64 -28.14 -25.95
C ARG A 357 -2.27 -28.35 -27.42
N GLY A 358 -2.64 -29.50 -27.98
CA GLY A 358 -2.44 -29.79 -29.40
C GLY A 358 -3.14 -28.77 -30.31
N LYS A 359 -4.39 -28.39 -29.97
CA LYS A 359 -5.15 -27.38 -30.72
C LYS A 359 -4.63 -25.96 -30.54
N VAL A 360 -4.13 -25.61 -29.36
CA VAL A 360 -3.44 -24.33 -29.14
C VAL A 360 -2.13 -24.29 -29.92
N ALA A 361 -1.37 -25.38 -29.98
CA ALA A 361 -0.15 -25.45 -30.80
C ALA A 361 -0.44 -25.34 -32.31
N GLU A 362 -1.53 -25.96 -32.80
CA GLU A 362 -2.00 -25.79 -34.19
C GLU A 362 -2.40 -24.32 -34.45
N LEU A 363 -3.08 -23.67 -33.50
CA LEU A 363 -3.44 -22.27 -33.57
C LEU A 363 -2.20 -21.35 -33.60
N ASP A 364 -1.22 -21.58 -32.73
CA ASP A 364 0.02 -20.82 -32.68
C ASP A 364 0.78 -20.94 -34.01
N ALA A 365 0.92 -22.16 -34.53
CA ALA A 365 1.57 -22.42 -35.80
C ALA A 365 0.86 -21.70 -36.97
N ALA A 366 -0.48 -21.69 -36.99
CA ALA A 366 -1.28 -20.98 -37.97
C ALA A 366 -1.09 -19.45 -37.91
N ASN A 367 -0.66 -18.92 -36.75
CA ASN A 367 -0.37 -17.50 -36.53
C ASN A 367 1.13 -17.18 -36.50
N GLY A 368 2.00 -18.11 -36.94
CA GLY A 368 3.45 -17.89 -37.04
C GLY A 368 4.19 -17.87 -35.70
N ARG A 369 3.60 -18.45 -34.64
CA ARG A 369 4.21 -18.56 -33.31
C ARG A 369 4.53 -20.02 -32.98
N SER A 370 5.49 -20.21 -32.07
CA SER A 370 5.74 -21.50 -31.42
C SER A 370 5.03 -21.55 -30.07
N PHE A 371 4.61 -22.74 -29.65
CA PHE A 371 4.03 -22.96 -28.33
C PHE A 371 4.97 -22.49 -27.22
N ASP A 372 4.49 -21.61 -26.33
CA ASP A 372 5.28 -20.99 -25.26
C ASP A 372 4.53 -21.02 -23.91
N ALA A 373 5.06 -20.32 -22.90
CA ALA A 373 4.44 -20.27 -21.56
C ALA A 373 3.05 -19.61 -21.55
N SER A 374 2.75 -18.73 -22.51
CA SER A 374 1.43 -18.15 -22.69
C SER A 374 0.46 -19.15 -23.31
N SER A 375 0.93 -19.98 -24.25
CA SER A 375 0.18 -21.10 -24.82
C SER A 375 -0.18 -22.14 -23.76
N GLU A 376 0.71 -22.36 -22.79
CA GLU A 376 0.47 -23.22 -21.63
C GLU A 376 -0.68 -22.69 -20.75
N ARG A 377 -0.62 -21.41 -20.36
CA ARG A 377 -1.68 -20.74 -19.59
C ARG A 377 -3.02 -20.75 -20.30
N LEU A 378 -2.99 -20.46 -21.61
CA LEU A 378 -4.17 -20.54 -22.47
C LEU A 378 -4.76 -21.95 -22.47
N SER A 379 -3.92 -22.99 -22.61
CA SER A 379 -4.38 -24.39 -22.62
C SER A 379 -5.05 -24.80 -21.30
N ALA A 380 -4.48 -24.38 -20.16
CA ALA A 380 -5.05 -24.65 -18.84
C ALA A 380 -6.40 -23.92 -18.63
N SER A 381 -6.49 -22.65 -19.02
CA SER A 381 -7.74 -21.88 -18.96
C SER A 381 -8.84 -22.47 -19.84
N LEU A 382 -8.48 -22.92 -21.04
CA LEU A 382 -9.42 -23.55 -21.97
C LEU A 382 -9.91 -24.93 -21.49
N LEU A 383 -9.10 -25.65 -20.70
CA LEU A 383 -9.54 -26.90 -20.06
C LEU A 383 -10.66 -26.66 -19.06
N VAL A 384 -10.52 -25.63 -18.21
CA VAL A 384 -11.57 -25.21 -17.28
C VAL A 384 -12.83 -24.83 -18.03
N LEU A 385 -12.69 -23.95 -19.04
CA LEU A 385 -13.80 -23.50 -19.88
C LEU A 385 -14.55 -24.67 -20.53
N ALA A 386 -13.81 -25.66 -21.06
CA ALA A 386 -14.39 -26.85 -21.66
C ALA A 386 -15.21 -27.65 -20.62
N ARG A 387 -14.68 -27.86 -19.41
CA ARG A 387 -15.38 -28.60 -18.36
C ARG A 387 -16.61 -27.86 -17.84
N GLU A 388 -16.52 -26.56 -17.60
CA GLU A 388 -17.68 -25.75 -17.16
C GLU A 388 -18.85 -25.82 -18.14
N ASN A 389 -18.55 -25.96 -19.43
CA ASN A 389 -19.54 -26.05 -20.49
C ASN A 389 -19.91 -27.49 -20.87
N GLY A 390 -19.46 -28.49 -20.09
CA GLY A 390 -19.79 -29.90 -20.29
C GLY A 390 -19.15 -30.53 -21.54
N LEU A 391 -18.07 -29.95 -22.06
CA LEU A 391 -17.32 -30.53 -23.17
C LEU A 391 -16.43 -31.65 -22.65
N ASP A 392 -16.60 -32.83 -23.25
CA ASP A 392 -15.79 -34.03 -23.02
C ASP A 392 -14.58 -34.14 -23.97
N ARG A 393 -14.62 -33.41 -25.10
CA ARG A 393 -13.58 -33.29 -26.12
C ARG A 393 -13.56 -31.89 -26.73
N VAL A 394 -12.41 -31.49 -27.26
CA VAL A 394 -12.24 -30.24 -28.03
C VAL A 394 -11.66 -30.55 -29.41
N ASP A 395 -12.50 -30.43 -30.43
CA ASP A 395 -12.13 -30.70 -31.83
C ASP A 395 -11.41 -29.49 -32.47
N HIS A 396 -11.71 -28.26 -32.02
CA HIS A 396 -11.04 -27.05 -32.49
C HIS A 396 -10.83 -26.01 -31.38
N VAL A 397 -9.71 -25.28 -31.47
CA VAL A 397 -9.48 -24.01 -30.76
C VAL A 397 -9.32 -22.92 -31.81
N VAL A 398 -10.19 -21.92 -31.79
CA VAL A 398 -10.22 -20.86 -32.82
C VAL A 398 -10.38 -19.48 -32.21
N LEU A 399 -9.83 -18.47 -32.88
CA LEU A 399 -9.95 -17.06 -32.48
C LEU A 399 -11.17 -16.41 -33.15
N SER A 400 -11.74 -15.40 -32.48
CA SER A 400 -12.78 -14.56 -33.08
C SER A 400 -12.27 -13.90 -34.36
N ARG A 401 -13.12 -13.86 -35.38
CA ARG A 401 -12.90 -13.02 -36.56
C ARG A 401 -13.42 -11.63 -36.28
N GLN A 402 -12.85 -10.63 -36.94
CA GLN A 402 -13.38 -9.27 -36.88
C GLN A 402 -14.81 -9.24 -37.43
N ALA A 403 -15.77 -8.85 -36.59
CA ALA A 403 -17.18 -8.77 -36.95
C ALA A 403 -17.92 -7.77 -36.05
N GLY A 404 -18.45 -6.69 -36.63
CA GLY A 404 -19.08 -5.61 -35.86
C GLY A 404 -18.09 -4.93 -34.92
N GLU A 405 -18.44 -4.82 -33.63
CA GLU A 405 -17.58 -4.25 -32.57
C GLU A 405 -16.54 -5.23 -32.01
N VAL A 406 -16.59 -6.52 -32.38
CA VAL A 406 -15.63 -7.53 -31.90
C VAL A 406 -14.36 -7.50 -32.74
N ALA A 407 -13.23 -7.25 -32.08
CA ALA A 407 -11.92 -7.27 -32.71
C ALA A 407 -11.50 -8.72 -33.05
N ALA A 408 -10.67 -8.87 -34.09
CA ALA A 408 -10.03 -10.15 -34.37
C ALA A 408 -9.22 -10.60 -33.15
N ALA A 409 -9.31 -11.90 -32.81
CA ALA A 409 -8.61 -12.49 -31.68
C ALA A 409 -8.94 -11.91 -30.29
N GLN A 410 -10.05 -11.17 -30.15
CA GLN A 410 -10.55 -10.73 -28.85
C GLN A 410 -10.98 -11.92 -27.99
N ASN A 411 -11.62 -12.92 -28.61
CA ASN A 411 -12.10 -14.11 -27.93
C ASN A 411 -11.47 -15.37 -28.53
N VAL A 412 -11.25 -16.36 -27.66
CA VAL A 412 -10.85 -17.71 -28.02
C VAL A 412 -12.01 -18.65 -27.75
N PHE A 413 -12.23 -19.59 -28.66
CA PHE A 413 -13.32 -20.56 -28.60
C PHE A 413 -12.78 -21.98 -28.53
N VAL A 414 -13.35 -22.79 -27.65
CA VAL A 414 -13.27 -24.26 -27.71
C VAL A 414 -14.52 -24.80 -28.39
N VAL A 415 -14.34 -25.70 -29.35
CA VAL A 415 -15.43 -26.24 -30.18
C VAL A 415 -15.40 -27.76 -30.20
N LYS A 416 -16.56 -28.38 -30.01
CA LYS A 416 -16.82 -29.82 -30.24
C LYS A 416 -17.72 -29.98 -31.46
N GLY A 417 -17.31 -30.77 -32.44
CA GLY A 417 -17.96 -30.93 -33.76
C GLY A 417 -17.34 -30.08 -34.86
N ALA A 418 -17.82 -30.25 -36.09
CA ALA A 418 -17.31 -29.52 -37.25
C ALA A 418 -17.68 -28.02 -37.16
N LEU A 419 -16.77 -27.13 -37.60
CA LEU A 419 -16.95 -25.68 -37.50
C LEU A 419 -18.16 -25.14 -38.30
N ASP A 420 -18.60 -25.87 -39.32
CA ASP A 420 -19.75 -25.58 -40.18
C ASP A 420 -21.02 -26.36 -39.79
N ASP A 421 -20.95 -27.21 -38.77
CA ASP A 421 -22.11 -27.93 -38.24
C ASP A 421 -22.89 -27.07 -37.23
N PRO A 422 -24.18 -26.77 -37.46
CA PRO A 422 -25.04 -26.07 -36.50
C PRO A 422 -25.21 -26.81 -35.16
N ALA A 423 -24.97 -28.11 -35.12
CA ALA A 423 -25.01 -28.91 -33.89
C ALA A 423 -23.70 -28.88 -33.09
N SER A 424 -22.69 -28.11 -33.54
CA SER A 424 -21.43 -27.96 -32.79
C SER A 424 -21.64 -27.24 -31.45
N LEU A 425 -20.98 -27.75 -30.40
CA LEU A 425 -20.97 -27.10 -29.08
C LEU A 425 -19.77 -26.18 -28.98
N ARG A 426 -19.98 -24.97 -28.44
CA ARG A 426 -18.96 -23.92 -28.37
C ARG A 426 -18.99 -23.23 -27.02
N ALA A 427 -17.82 -22.95 -26.48
CA ALA A 427 -17.63 -22.07 -25.34
C ALA A 427 -16.51 -21.06 -25.65
N SER A 428 -16.56 -19.88 -25.04
CA SER A 428 -15.60 -18.81 -25.31
C SER A 428 -15.07 -18.14 -24.06
N ALA A 429 -13.85 -17.64 -24.13
CA ALA A 429 -13.24 -16.76 -23.13
C ALA A 429 -12.49 -15.61 -23.83
N ALA A 430 -12.23 -14.52 -23.09
CA ALA A 430 -11.36 -13.46 -23.56
C ALA A 430 -9.94 -14.00 -23.77
N THR A 431 -9.36 -13.80 -24.95
CA THR A 431 -8.07 -14.42 -25.31
C THR A 431 -6.93 -13.91 -24.43
N ALA A 432 -6.90 -12.60 -24.15
CA ALA A 432 -5.86 -12.00 -23.32
C ALA A 432 -5.91 -12.54 -21.88
N GLU A 433 -7.11 -12.59 -21.30
CA GLU A 433 -7.32 -13.10 -19.94
C GLU A 433 -6.93 -14.58 -19.83
N ALA A 434 -7.44 -15.43 -20.74
CA ALA A 434 -7.13 -16.86 -20.73
C ALA A 434 -5.62 -17.14 -20.95
N ALA A 435 -4.93 -16.30 -21.72
CA ALA A 435 -3.49 -16.42 -21.96
C ALA A 435 -2.62 -15.87 -20.82
N GLN A 436 -3.20 -15.07 -19.90
CA GLN A 436 -2.52 -14.48 -18.75
C GLN A 436 -2.82 -15.20 -17.43
N ARG A 437 -3.96 -15.88 -17.31
CA ARG A 437 -4.35 -16.66 -16.13
C ARG A 437 -3.31 -17.74 -15.81
N PRO A 438 -2.73 -17.77 -14.59
CA PRO A 438 -1.77 -18.80 -14.20
C PRO A 438 -2.32 -20.23 -14.36
N VAL A 439 -1.43 -21.16 -14.71
CA VAL A 439 -1.78 -22.59 -14.86
C VAL A 439 -2.34 -23.13 -13.55
N GLN A 440 -1.69 -22.80 -12.42
CA GLN A 440 -2.10 -23.30 -11.10
C GLN A 440 -3.52 -22.86 -10.72
N GLU A 441 -3.86 -21.60 -10.93
CA GLU A 441 -5.21 -21.06 -10.69
C GLU A 441 -6.27 -21.77 -11.56
N SER A 442 -5.92 -22.06 -12.81
CA SER A 442 -6.79 -22.84 -13.70
C SER A 442 -6.98 -24.28 -13.19
N LEU A 443 -5.95 -24.91 -12.63
CA LEU A 443 -6.04 -26.27 -12.08
C LEU A 443 -6.86 -26.32 -10.78
N GLU A 444 -6.78 -25.29 -9.95
CA GLU A 444 -7.62 -25.16 -8.75
C GLU A 444 -9.09 -24.96 -9.14
N SER A 445 -9.35 -24.09 -10.13
CA SER A 445 -10.69 -23.90 -10.70
C SER A 445 -11.25 -25.21 -11.28
N LEU A 446 -10.41 -25.98 -11.98
CA LEU A 446 -10.78 -27.29 -12.53
C LEU A 446 -11.21 -28.27 -11.43
N ALA A 447 -10.51 -28.31 -10.30
CA ALA A 447 -10.87 -29.18 -9.18
C ALA A 447 -12.29 -28.87 -8.65
N ILE A 448 -12.63 -27.59 -8.53
CA ILE A 448 -13.96 -27.13 -8.11
C ILE A 448 -15.03 -27.50 -9.14
N VAL A 449 -14.74 -27.36 -10.44
CA VAL A 449 -15.67 -27.76 -11.52
C VAL A 449 -15.95 -29.26 -11.48
N ASN A 450 -14.90 -30.07 -11.31
CA ASN A 450 -15.01 -31.53 -11.25
C ASN A 450 -15.83 -31.99 -10.03
N GLN A 451 -15.62 -31.38 -8.86
CA GLN A 451 -16.39 -31.70 -7.66
C GLN A 451 -17.89 -31.40 -7.86
N ARG A 452 -18.21 -30.22 -8.41
CA ARG A 452 -19.61 -29.84 -8.72
C ARG A 452 -20.28 -30.84 -9.68
N GLN A 453 -19.55 -31.35 -10.67
CA GLN A 453 -20.09 -32.33 -11.62
C GLN A 453 -20.29 -33.72 -11.00
N ALA A 454 -19.39 -34.15 -10.12
CA ALA A 454 -19.51 -35.41 -9.38
C ALA A 454 -20.72 -35.40 -8.44
N ASP A 455 -20.95 -34.28 -7.75
CA ASP A 455 -22.10 -34.09 -6.86
C ASP A 455 -23.42 -34.09 -7.64
N HIS A 456 -23.47 -33.40 -8.78
CA HIS A 456 -24.65 -33.38 -9.65
C HIS A 456 -25.01 -34.79 -10.17
N THR A 457 -24.01 -35.54 -10.63
CA THR A 457 -24.21 -36.92 -11.13
C THR A 457 -24.73 -37.86 -10.03
N SER A 458 -24.21 -37.72 -8.81
CA SER A 458 -24.62 -38.53 -7.65
C SER A 458 -26.06 -38.20 -7.22
N GLN A 459 -26.46 -36.93 -7.27
CA GLN A 459 -27.83 -36.51 -6.98
C GLN A 459 -28.83 -36.99 -8.04
N GLU A 460 -28.46 -36.98 -9.33
CA GLU A 460 -29.31 -37.48 -10.41
C GLU A 460 -29.52 -39.00 -10.32
N GLN A 461 -28.47 -39.77 -10.02
CA GLN A 461 -28.59 -41.22 -9.81
C GLN A 461 -29.49 -41.54 -8.60
N THR A 462 -29.38 -40.77 -7.53
CA THR A 462 -30.25 -40.92 -6.35
C THR A 462 -31.71 -40.58 -6.68
N ARG A 463 -31.96 -39.51 -7.45
CA ARG A 463 -33.30 -39.15 -7.93
C ARG A 463 -33.90 -40.21 -8.85
N GLN A 464 -33.12 -40.78 -9.76
CA GLN A 464 -33.57 -41.84 -10.66
C GLN A 464 -33.91 -43.12 -9.89
N GLN A 465 -33.08 -43.54 -8.91
CA GLN A 465 -33.39 -44.69 -8.05
C GLN A 465 -34.66 -44.49 -7.22
N VAL A 466 -34.88 -43.29 -6.68
CA VAL A 466 -36.10 -42.97 -5.93
C VAL A 466 -37.33 -42.98 -6.86
N GLN A 467 -37.21 -42.46 -8.09
CA GLN A 467 -38.28 -42.55 -9.09
C GLN A 467 -38.56 -43.99 -9.53
N GLU A 468 -37.54 -44.83 -9.70
CA GLU A 468 -37.69 -46.23 -10.09
C GLU A 468 -38.31 -47.09 -8.98
N GLN A 469 -37.96 -46.82 -7.72
CA GLN A 469 -38.61 -47.43 -6.55
C GLN A 469 -40.07 -46.99 -6.41
N GLN A 470 -40.37 -45.70 -6.62
CA GLN A 470 -41.76 -45.21 -6.61
C GLN A 470 -42.59 -45.77 -7.77
N ARG A 471 -41.99 -45.92 -8.95
CA ARG A 471 -42.64 -46.49 -10.14
C ARG A 471 -42.90 -48.00 -10.00
N SER A 472 -42.03 -48.72 -9.30
CA SER A 472 -42.22 -50.14 -8.96
C SER A 472 -43.28 -50.34 -7.86
N ALA A 473 -43.43 -49.40 -6.92
CA ALA A 473 -44.44 -49.46 -5.86
C ALA A 473 -45.88 -49.15 -6.33
N LEU A 474 -46.05 -48.47 -7.47
CA LEU A 474 -47.35 -48.16 -8.09
C LEU A 474 -47.83 -49.24 -9.09
N SER A 475 -47.03 -50.28 -9.35
CA SER A 475 -47.34 -51.36 -10.30
C SER A 475 -47.80 -52.66 -9.61
N HIS A 476 -48.13 -52.61 -8.31
CA HIS A 476 -48.66 -53.73 -7.53
C HIS A 476 -50.06 -53.45 -6.97
#